data_AF-A0A075A3J2-F1
#
_entry.id   AF-A0A075A3J2-F1
#
_cell.length_a   1.000
_cell.length_b   1.000
_cell.length_c   1.000
_cell.angle_alpha   90.00
_cell.angle_beta   90.00
_cell.angle_gamma   90.00
#
_symmetry.space_group_name_H-M   'P 1'
#
loop_
_entity.id
_entity.type
_entity.pdbx_description
1 polymer ?
#
loop_
_entity_poly.entity_id
_entity_poly.type
_entity_poly.pdbx_seq_one_letter_code
_entity_poly.pdbx_strand_id
1 'polypeptide(L)'
;MWFNDEERSTRLDRSAGCFTNQETSTFGIPPNPSPTSFDPSVPPISITNRFQRTHTRHSIYSSQHSSADFSTPNLSHKDPLFREVLQLQREILYPGGIITEGVPSDFRRYVAFVNAGHRVWVAGWNNACKELYRLFHIGDQLVSINNLLVKDSRHAFHLFCHIESERENWCTLRLRRTPLAKSFAVRRVEPGQSVGVRLNQGTNEVRLVVPDGLVSKVGLSSAPELSLATCSLEKKQMDKSSQTWTITELNGHAVNMFFTHGETEVLLNAYGSEMSFVVQPSDLIACLRQELKRFKSYKQYIP
;
A
#
# COMPACT_ATOMS: atom_id res chain seq x y z
N MET A 1 -39.62 -46.42 24.91
CA MET A 1 -39.08 -45.56 25.97
C MET A 1 -37.56 -45.57 25.82
N TRP A 2 -36.97 -44.40 25.51
CA TRP A 2 -35.52 -44.03 25.56
C TRP A 2 -34.61 -44.71 24.52
N PHE A 3 -34.40 -44.10 23.34
CA PHE A 3 -33.41 -43.07 22.93
C PHE A 3 -31.96 -43.58 22.84
N ASN A 4 -31.49 -43.76 21.59
CA ASN A 4 -30.08 -43.91 21.23
C ASN A 4 -29.47 -42.52 20.98
N ASP A 5 -28.36 -42.24 21.65
CA ASP A 5 -27.49 -41.09 21.39
C ASP A 5 -26.60 -41.38 20.16
N GLU A 6 -26.80 -40.63 19.09
CA GLU A 6 -25.81 -40.42 18.03
C GLU A 6 -25.40 -38.94 18.03
N GLU A 7 -24.25 -38.64 18.64
CA GLU A 7 -23.61 -37.33 18.59
C GLU A 7 -23.11 -37.05 17.17
N ARG A 8 -23.86 -36.19 16.46
CA ARG A 8 -23.47 -35.63 15.18
C ARG A 8 -22.52 -34.45 15.40
N SER A 9 -21.22 -34.73 15.45
CA SER A 9 -20.17 -33.70 15.47
C SER A 9 -20.07 -33.02 14.09
N THR A 10 -20.62 -31.82 13.97
CA THR A 10 -20.43 -30.94 12.81
C THR A 10 -19.03 -30.34 12.85
N ARG A 11 -18.13 -30.85 12.01
CA ARG A 11 -16.84 -30.21 11.71
C ARG A 11 -17.11 -28.89 10.98
N LEU A 12 -16.80 -27.79 11.67
CA LEU A 12 -16.65 -26.46 11.08
C LEU A 12 -15.41 -26.44 10.20
N ASP A 13 -15.61 -26.16 8.91
CA ASP A 13 -14.56 -25.85 7.95
C ASP A 13 -13.76 -24.64 8.41
N ARG A 14 -12.53 -24.88 8.88
CA ARG A 14 -11.50 -23.85 8.99
C ARG A 14 -10.81 -23.71 7.63
N SER A 15 -11.38 -22.88 6.76
CA SER A 15 -10.65 -22.37 5.60
C SER A 15 -9.65 -21.30 6.05
N ALA A 16 -8.53 -21.73 6.64
CA ALA A 16 -7.34 -20.90 6.70
C ALA A 16 -6.79 -20.78 5.27
N GLY A 17 -6.90 -19.59 4.69
CA GLY A 17 -6.38 -19.28 3.35
C GLY A 17 -4.89 -19.61 3.28
N CYS A 18 -4.58 -20.75 2.67
CA CYS A 18 -3.24 -21.16 2.35
C CYS A 18 -2.73 -20.20 1.25
N PHE A 19 -1.71 -19.40 1.56
CA PHE A 19 -1.00 -18.61 0.56
C PHE A 19 -0.33 -19.57 -0.42
N THR A 20 -0.97 -19.81 -1.56
CA THR A 20 -0.36 -20.54 -2.66
C THR A 20 0.85 -19.75 -3.15
N ASN A 21 2.02 -20.39 -3.20
CA ASN A 21 3.24 -19.84 -3.78
C ASN A 21 2.93 -19.24 -5.15
N GLN A 22 2.93 -17.90 -5.28
CA GLN A 22 2.89 -17.26 -6.59
C GLN A 22 4.19 -17.64 -7.31
N GLU A 23 4.09 -18.54 -8.28
CA GLU A 23 5.22 -18.96 -9.08
C GLU A 23 5.79 -17.74 -9.82
N THR A 24 7.06 -17.43 -9.57
CA THR A 24 7.77 -16.43 -10.35
C THR A 24 7.85 -16.90 -11.79
N SER A 25 7.25 -16.15 -12.70
CA SER A 25 7.42 -16.38 -14.13
C SER A 25 8.87 -16.08 -14.54
N THR A 26 9.31 -16.61 -15.69
CA THR A 26 10.57 -16.22 -16.32
C THR A 26 10.68 -14.69 -16.48
N PHE A 27 9.54 -14.01 -16.62
CA PHE A 27 9.44 -12.57 -16.84
C PHE A 27 9.33 -11.73 -15.57
N GLY A 28 9.24 -12.34 -14.38
CA GLY A 28 9.16 -11.63 -13.08
C GLY A 28 8.00 -12.09 -12.18
N ILE A 29 7.65 -11.23 -11.21
CA ILE A 29 6.56 -11.45 -10.25
C ILE A 29 5.28 -10.80 -10.82
N PRO A 30 4.16 -11.55 -10.93
CA PRO A 30 2.91 -10.99 -11.42
C PRO A 30 2.29 -9.99 -10.42
N PRO A 31 1.40 -9.08 -10.88
CA PRO A 31 0.58 -8.25 -10.01
C PRO A 31 -0.18 -9.04 -8.95
N ASN A 32 -0.29 -8.48 -7.74
CA ASN A 32 -1.17 -9.05 -6.72
C ASN A 32 -2.62 -9.07 -7.19
N PRO A 33 -3.43 -10.07 -6.75
CA PRO A 33 -4.87 -10.02 -6.94
C PRO A 33 -5.48 -8.82 -6.20
N SER A 34 -6.75 -8.56 -6.47
CA SER A 34 -7.48 -7.51 -5.76
C SER A 34 -7.70 -7.96 -4.31
N PRO A 35 -7.37 -7.10 -3.32
CA PRO A 35 -7.42 -7.51 -1.93
C PRO A 35 -8.87 -7.68 -1.46
N THR A 36 -9.10 -8.55 -0.48
CA THR A 36 -10.41 -8.73 0.14
C THR A 36 -10.86 -7.47 0.89
N SER A 37 -12.11 -7.42 1.35
CA SER A 37 -12.56 -6.33 2.22
C SER A 37 -11.70 -6.25 3.49
N PHE A 38 -11.50 -5.03 3.99
CA PHE A 38 -10.86 -4.83 5.29
C PHE A 38 -11.67 -5.50 6.40
N ASP A 39 -11.00 -6.24 7.28
CA ASP A 39 -11.61 -6.93 8.41
C ASP A 39 -11.00 -6.41 9.73
N PRO A 40 -11.76 -5.63 10.51
CA PRO A 40 -11.26 -5.08 11.77
C PRO A 40 -10.98 -6.16 12.83
N SER A 41 -11.59 -7.35 12.71
CA SER A 41 -11.44 -8.46 13.66
C SER A 41 -10.12 -9.23 13.49
N VAL A 42 -9.52 -9.17 12.30
CA VAL A 42 -8.20 -9.74 12.05
C VAL A 42 -7.13 -8.80 12.63
N PRO A 43 -6.19 -9.28 13.46
CA PRO A 43 -5.12 -8.44 14.01
C PRO A 43 -4.21 -7.93 12.89
N PRO A 44 -3.76 -6.66 12.91
CA PRO A 44 -2.91 -6.11 11.85
C PRO A 44 -1.48 -6.68 11.87
N ILE A 45 -0.79 -6.63 10.73
CA ILE A 45 0.66 -6.90 10.66
C ILE A 45 1.41 -5.70 11.24
N SER A 46 2.28 -5.92 12.23
CA SER A 46 3.15 -4.88 12.73
C SER A 46 4.28 -4.58 11.75
N ILE A 47 4.34 -3.34 11.29
CA ILE A 47 5.48 -2.81 10.55
C ILE A 47 6.33 -2.00 11.52
N THR A 48 7.11 -2.68 12.35
CA THR A 48 8.13 -2.02 13.14
C THR A 48 9.20 -1.48 12.21
N ASN A 49 9.57 -0.22 12.43
CA ASN A 49 10.71 0.37 11.75
C ASN A 49 11.90 -0.57 11.93
N ARG A 50 12.57 -0.97 10.83
CA ARG A 50 13.81 -1.79 10.84
C ARG A 50 14.96 -1.15 11.64
N PHE A 51 14.72 -0.04 12.33
CA PHE A 51 15.66 0.82 13.02
C PHE A 51 15.32 1.10 14.50
N GLN A 52 14.43 0.33 15.13
CA GLN A 52 14.35 0.34 16.61
C GLN A 52 15.61 -0.31 17.21
N ARG A 53 16.67 0.48 17.39
CA ARG A 53 17.78 0.12 18.29
C ARG A 53 17.96 1.08 19.46
N THR A 54 17.14 2.13 19.63
CA THR A 54 17.41 3.14 20.67
C THR A 54 16.24 3.59 21.54
N HIS A 55 15.00 3.18 21.31
CA HIS A 55 13.92 3.39 22.29
C HIS A 55 13.33 2.07 22.79
N THR A 56 14.15 1.38 23.58
CA THR A 56 13.64 0.47 24.60
C THR A 56 12.90 1.32 25.63
N ARG A 57 11.56 1.34 25.61
CA ARG A 57 10.73 1.35 26.82
C ARG A 57 9.23 1.24 26.54
N HIS A 58 8.66 0.21 27.14
CA HIS A 58 7.26 0.08 27.58
C HIS A 58 6.17 -0.04 26.51
N SER A 59 6.25 -1.11 25.71
CA SER A 59 5.03 -1.87 25.40
C SER A 59 4.42 -2.36 26.72
N ILE A 60 3.43 -1.64 27.24
CA ILE A 60 2.60 -2.09 28.38
C ILE A 60 1.41 -2.95 27.87
N TYR A 61 1.27 -3.13 26.56
CA TYR A 61 0.33 -4.09 25.97
C TYR A 61 0.92 -5.47 25.67
N SER A 62 2.20 -5.72 25.99
CA SER A 62 2.77 -7.07 25.97
C SER A 62 2.45 -7.81 27.27
N SER A 63 1.18 -8.07 27.52
CA SER A 63 0.74 -9.16 28.39
C SER A 63 -0.56 -9.76 27.86
N GLN A 64 -0.44 -10.99 27.35
CA GLN A 64 -1.51 -11.94 27.01
C GLN A 64 -2.17 -11.93 25.63
N HIS A 65 -1.65 -11.20 24.65
CA HIS A 65 -1.76 -11.67 23.27
C HIS A 65 -0.40 -12.18 22.85
N SER A 66 -0.31 -13.49 22.67
CA SER A 66 0.74 -14.13 21.89
C SER A 66 0.88 -13.33 20.59
N SER A 67 1.88 -12.46 20.54
CA SER A 67 2.43 -11.97 19.29
C SER A 67 2.78 -13.24 18.53
N ALA A 68 1.95 -13.59 17.54
CA ALA A 68 2.38 -14.50 16.53
C ALA A 68 3.59 -13.79 15.92
N ASP A 69 4.78 -14.20 16.35
CA ASP A 69 6.03 -13.97 15.65
C ASP A 69 5.82 -14.60 14.28
N PHE A 70 5.21 -13.83 13.39
CA PHE A 70 5.05 -14.19 12.01
C PHE A 70 6.44 -14.07 11.42
N SER A 71 7.21 -15.13 11.60
CA SER A 71 8.41 -15.43 10.88
C SER A 71 8.15 -15.01 9.44
N THR A 72 8.98 -14.12 8.90
CA THR A 72 9.05 -13.92 7.46
C THR A 72 9.06 -15.31 6.84
N PRO A 73 8.06 -15.68 6.00
CA PRO A 73 8.14 -16.94 5.31
C PRO A 73 9.50 -16.97 4.63
N ASN A 74 10.16 -18.14 4.65
CA ASN A 74 11.39 -18.38 3.90
C ASN A 74 11.06 -18.23 2.41
N LEU A 75 10.94 -16.98 1.97
CA LEU A 75 10.87 -16.57 0.58
C LEU A 75 12.25 -16.89 0.04
N SER A 76 12.35 -18.07 -0.56
CA SER A 76 13.50 -18.63 -1.27
C SER A 76 13.83 -17.83 -2.54
N HIS A 77 13.69 -16.51 -2.48
CA HIS A 77 14.16 -15.59 -3.50
C HIS A 77 15.44 -14.97 -2.98
N LYS A 78 16.55 -15.31 -3.65
CA LYS A 78 17.87 -14.73 -3.40
C LYS A 78 17.93 -13.25 -3.79
N ASP A 79 16.99 -12.78 -4.59
CA ASP A 79 16.91 -11.39 -5.06
C ASP A 79 16.17 -10.50 -4.05
N PRO A 80 16.84 -9.47 -3.47
CA PRO A 80 16.24 -8.51 -2.57
C PRO A 80 15.03 -7.76 -3.14
N LEU A 81 15.03 -7.40 -4.43
CA LEU A 81 13.96 -6.60 -5.05
C LEU A 81 12.67 -7.42 -5.10
N PHE A 82 12.77 -8.69 -5.49
CA PHE A 82 11.64 -9.60 -5.57
C PHE A 82 11.05 -9.88 -4.18
N ARG A 83 11.91 -10.00 -3.17
CA ARG A 83 11.47 -10.13 -1.77
C ARG A 83 10.70 -8.90 -1.31
N GLU A 84 11.16 -7.69 -1.63
CA GLU A 84 10.45 -6.45 -1.27
C GLU A 84 9.07 -6.37 -1.94
N VAL A 85 8.96 -6.78 -3.21
CA VAL A 85 7.66 -6.85 -3.92
C VAL A 85 6.71 -7.83 -3.26
N LEU A 86 7.15 -9.07 -2.99
CA LEU A 86 6.31 -10.09 -2.37
C LEU A 86 5.87 -9.70 -0.94
N GLN A 87 6.75 -9.02 -0.20
CA GLN A 87 6.41 -8.48 1.12
C GLN A 87 5.32 -7.40 1.00
N LEU A 88 5.45 -6.46 0.07
CA LEU A 88 4.44 -5.43 -0.16
C LEU A 88 3.10 -6.04 -0.62
N GLN A 89 3.13 -7.02 -1.53
CA GLN A 89 1.92 -7.73 -1.96
C GLN A 89 1.23 -8.42 -0.78
N ARG A 90 1.98 -9.04 0.14
CA ARG A 90 1.43 -9.63 1.36
C ARG A 90 0.72 -8.58 2.22
N GLU A 91 1.32 -7.40 2.39
CA GLU A 91 0.73 -6.30 3.16
C GLU A 91 -0.54 -5.74 2.51
N ILE A 92 -0.56 -5.57 1.18
CA ILE A 92 -1.74 -5.13 0.41
C ILE A 92 -2.91 -6.10 0.59
N LEU A 93 -2.61 -7.40 0.48
CA LEU A 93 -3.62 -8.46 0.54
C LEU A 93 -4.12 -8.75 1.96
N TYR A 94 -3.42 -8.27 2.99
CA TYR A 94 -3.71 -8.67 4.36
C TYR A 94 -4.98 -8.03 4.93
N PRO A 95 -6.03 -8.81 5.28
CA PRO A 95 -7.36 -8.30 5.63
C PRO A 95 -7.37 -7.38 6.84
N GLY A 96 -6.51 -7.64 7.84
CA GLY A 96 -6.39 -6.80 9.05
C GLY A 96 -5.65 -5.48 8.82
N GLY A 97 -5.05 -5.28 7.64
CA GLY A 97 -4.14 -4.16 7.37
C GLY A 97 -2.82 -4.26 8.13
N ILE A 98 -2.14 -3.13 8.23
CA ILE A 98 -0.85 -3.00 8.92
C ILE A 98 -0.98 -2.02 10.09
N ILE A 99 -0.03 -2.07 11.00
CA ILE A 99 0.05 -1.16 12.15
C ILE A 99 1.45 -0.56 12.23
N THR A 100 1.50 0.75 12.40
CA THR A 100 2.73 1.50 12.64
C THR A 100 2.55 2.42 13.84
N GLU A 101 3.65 2.81 14.46
CA GLU A 101 3.66 3.53 15.72
C GLU A 101 4.66 4.68 15.67
N GLY A 102 4.34 5.76 16.37
CA GLY A 102 5.20 6.93 16.42
C GLY A 102 4.60 8.08 17.20
N VAL A 103 5.33 9.19 17.21
CA VAL A 103 4.91 10.40 17.89
C VAL A 103 3.80 11.09 17.06
N PRO A 104 2.66 11.46 17.66
CA PRO A 104 1.56 12.14 16.97
C PRO A 104 2.00 13.38 16.18
N SER A 105 2.94 14.16 16.73
CA SER A 105 3.47 15.36 16.09
C SER A 105 4.18 15.07 14.77
N ASP A 106 4.83 13.91 14.64
CA ASP A 106 5.56 13.55 13.43
C ASP A 106 4.59 13.22 12.30
N PHE A 107 3.57 12.41 12.59
CA PHE A 107 2.51 12.12 11.64
C PHE A 107 1.77 13.40 11.21
N ARG A 108 1.45 14.28 12.16
CA ARG A 108 0.72 15.53 11.89
C ARG A 108 1.53 16.53 11.05
N ARG A 109 2.85 16.59 11.21
CA ARG A 109 3.71 17.57 10.53
C ARG A 109 4.26 17.04 9.21
N TYR A 110 4.63 15.77 9.16
CA TYR A 110 5.42 15.20 8.08
C TYR A 110 4.65 14.24 7.18
N VAL A 111 3.40 13.89 7.48
CA VAL A 111 2.55 13.07 6.59
C VAL A 111 1.35 13.88 6.10
N ALA A 112 1.08 13.83 4.81
CA ALA A 112 -0.07 14.48 4.20
C ALA A 112 -1.27 13.52 4.14
N PHE A 113 -2.13 13.59 5.15
CA PHE A 113 -3.43 12.89 5.15
C PHE A 113 -4.50 13.72 4.44
N VAL A 114 -5.14 13.15 3.42
CA VAL A 114 -6.14 13.84 2.59
C VAL A 114 -7.45 13.04 2.47
N ASN A 115 -8.55 13.72 2.11
CA ASN A 115 -9.85 13.06 1.93
C ASN A 115 -10.08 12.71 0.46
N ALA A 116 -10.39 11.45 0.15
CA ALA A 116 -10.84 11.05 -1.17
C ALA A 116 -11.82 9.87 -1.05
N GLY A 117 -12.94 9.88 -1.79
CA GLY A 117 -13.92 8.78 -1.77
C GLY A 117 -14.41 8.40 -0.36
N HIS A 118 -14.72 9.38 0.49
CA HIS A 118 -15.14 9.20 1.90
C HIS A 118 -14.14 8.46 2.79
N ARG A 119 -12.86 8.44 2.42
CA ARG A 119 -11.77 7.82 3.18
C ARG A 119 -10.62 8.80 3.33
N VAL A 120 -9.73 8.49 4.28
CA VAL A 120 -8.50 9.24 4.50
C VAL A 120 -7.32 8.47 3.92
N TRP A 121 -6.51 9.15 3.12
CA TRP A 121 -5.41 8.57 2.37
C TRP A 121 -4.10 9.30 2.66
N VAL A 122 -2.99 8.59 2.57
CA VAL A 122 -1.66 9.19 2.52
C VAL A 122 -1.41 9.68 1.09
N ALA A 123 -1.26 10.99 0.92
CA ALA A 123 -0.91 11.61 -0.36
C ALA A 123 0.60 11.87 -0.49
N GLY A 124 1.37 11.75 0.59
CA GLY A 124 2.80 12.00 0.57
C GLY A 124 3.36 12.25 1.96
N TRP A 125 4.67 12.43 2.04
CA TRP A 125 5.39 12.68 3.28
C TRP A 125 6.59 13.59 3.04
N ASN A 126 7.08 14.18 4.11
CA ASN A 126 8.23 15.07 4.07
C ASN A 126 9.53 14.28 4.29
N ASN A 127 10.42 14.29 3.29
CA ASN A 127 11.72 13.63 3.33
C ASN A 127 12.68 14.14 4.41
N ALA A 128 12.36 15.26 5.08
CA ALA A 128 13.10 15.72 6.25
C ALA A 128 12.99 14.75 7.44
N CYS A 129 11.89 14.00 7.55
CA CYS A 129 11.70 12.98 8.59
C CYS A 129 12.08 11.61 8.04
N LYS A 130 13.36 11.25 8.22
CA LYS A 130 13.93 9.99 7.71
C LYS A 130 13.25 8.76 8.29
N GLU A 131 12.67 8.90 9.49
CA GLU A 131 11.92 7.88 10.20
C GLU A 131 10.67 7.41 9.45
N LEU A 132 10.15 8.25 8.54
CA LEU A 132 9.00 7.93 7.69
C LEU A 132 9.38 7.21 6.39
N TYR A 133 10.68 7.12 6.08
CA TYR A 133 11.13 6.47 4.86
C TYR A 133 10.72 5.01 4.85
N ARG A 134 10.02 4.57 3.80
CA ARG A 134 9.44 3.23 3.63
C ARG A 134 8.36 2.84 4.65
N LEU A 135 7.91 3.77 5.50
CA LEU A 135 6.82 3.51 6.43
C LEU A 135 5.46 3.60 5.73
N PHE A 136 5.34 4.58 4.83
CA PHE A 136 4.12 4.85 4.08
C PHE A 136 4.33 4.66 2.59
N HIS A 137 3.24 4.35 1.92
CA HIS A 137 3.11 4.38 0.48
C HIS A 137 2.05 5.41 0.10
N ILE A 138 2.21 6.05 -1.05
CA ILE A 138 1.13 6.89 -1.61
C ILE A 138 -0.10 6.00 -1.77
N GLY A 139 -1.26 6.45 -1.32
CA GLY A 139 -2.49 5.66 -1.38
C GLY A 139 -2.67 4.66 -0.24
N ASP A 140 -1.83 4.67 0.80
CA ASP A 140 -2.18 4.02 2.08
C ASP A 140 -3.47 4.63 2.63
N GLN A 141 -4.43 3.80 3.04
CA GLN A 141 -5.68 4.25 3.64
C GLN A 141 -5.54 4.24 5.17
N LEU A 142 -5.71 5.41 5.81
CA LEU A 142 -5.76 5.52 7.27
C LEU A 142 -7.12 5.05 7.79
N VAL A 143 -7.12 4.02 8.63
CA VAL A 143 -8.35 3.42 9.18
C VAL A 143 -8.61 3.91 10.61
N SER A 144 -7.62 3.83 11.49
CA SER A 144 -7.77 4.24 12.88
C SER A 144 -6.48 4.78 13.48
N ILE A 145 -6.62 5.63 14.50
CA ILE A 145 -5.54 6.13 15.37
C ILE A 145 -5.87 5.69 16.80
N ASN A 146 -4.98 4.97 17.48
CA ASN A 146 -5.23 4.40 18.82
C ASN A 146 -6.57 3.64 18.89
N ASN A 147 -6.86 2.82 17.87
CA ASN A 147 -8.12 2.09 17.69
C ASN A 147 -9.40 2.95 17.54
N LEU A 148 -9.27 4.28 17.44
CA LEU A 148 -10.37 5.18 17.11
C LEU A 148 -10.49 5.34 15.59
N LEU A 149 -11.66 5.01 15.05
CA LEU A 149 -11.92 5.10 13.61
C LEU A 149 -11.80 6.54 13.12
N VAL A 150 -11.02 6.73 12.07
CA VAL A 150 -10.87 8.02 11.42
C VAL A 150 -12.03 8.24 10.46
N LYS A 151 -12.64 9.43 10.51
CA LYS A 151 -13.81 9.81 9.70
C LYS A 151 -13.38 10.59 8.47
N ASP A 152 -12.52 11.58 8.68
CA ASP A 152 -11.93 12.44 7.68
C ASP A 152 -10.56 12.96 8.19
N SER A 153 -9.82 13.66 7.33
CA SER A 153 -8.48 14.17 7.65
C SER A 153 -8.48 15.23 8.75
N ARG A 154 -9.59 15.96 8.95
CA ARG A 154 -9.72 16.92 10.06
C ARG A 154 -9.91 16.18 11.37
N HIS A 155 -10.71 15.11 11.39
CA HIS A 155 -10.85 14.23 12.54
C HIS A 155 -9.49 13.61 12.92
N ALA A 156 -8.72 13.12 11.94
CA ALA A 156 -7.36 12.63 12.19
C ALA A 156 -6.46 13.70 12.81
N PHE A 157 -6.48 14.94 12.28
CA PHE A 157 -5.71 16.05 12.84
C PHE A 157 -6.08 16.34 14.31
N HIS A 158 -7.36 16.36 14.64
CA HIS A 158 -7.83 16.56 16.01
C HIS A 158 -7.39 15.43 16.95
N LEU A 159 -7.44 14.17 16.49
CA LEU A 159 -6.94 13.03 17.27
C LEU A 159 -5.45 13.16 17.55
N PHE A 160 -4.63 13.54 16.56
CA PHE A 160 -3.20 13.78 16.78
C PHE A 160 -2.94 14.88 17.81
N CYS A 161 -3.64 16.01 17.72
CA CYS A 161 -3.50 17.10 18.70
C CYS A 161 -3.93 16.68 20.11
N HIS A 162 -4.97 15.85 20.24
CA HIS A 162 -5.41 15.34 21.53
C HIS A 162 -4.33 14.45 22.15
N ILE A 163 -3.84 13.46 21.40
CA ILE A 163 -2.84 12.51 21.90
C ILE A 163 -1.50 13.20 22.21
N GLU A 164 -1.13 14.25 21.45
CA GLU A 164 0.05 15.07 21.72
C GLU A 164 -0.01 15.78 23.09
N SER A 165 -1.22 16.04 23.60
CA SER A 165 -1.42 16.62 24.94
C SER A 165 -1.39 15.59 26.08
N GLU A 166 -1.40 14.29 25.74
CA GLU A 166 -1.33 13.21 26.71
C GLU A 166 0.10 12.91 27.15
N ARG A 167 0.24 12.30 28.32
CA ARG A 167 1.55 12.03 28.95
C ARG A 167 2.42 11.07 28.13
N GLU A 168 1.82 10.09 27.47
CA GLU A 168 2.56 9.08 26.69
C GLU A 168 3.05 9.64 25.35
N ASN A 169 2.36 10.64 24.77
CA ASN A 169 2.67 11.27 23.48
C ASN A 169 3.11 10.26 22.40
N TRP A 170 2.36 9.16 22.30
CA TRP A 170 2.62 8.06 21.40
C TRP A 170 1.31 7.60 20.79
N CYS A 171 1.32 7.29 19.50
CA CYS A 171 0.13 6.77 18.86
C CYS A 171 0.43 5.66 17.87
N THR A 172 -0.60 4.87 17.64
CA THR A 172 -0.60 3.72 16.78
C THR A 172 -1.58 3.97 15.62
N LEU A 173 -1.09 3.88 14.39
CA LEU A 173 -1.88 4.01 13.17
C LEU A 173 -2.18 2.63 12.60
N ARG A 174 -3.45 2.33 12.38
CA ARG A 174 -3.87 1.19 11.58
C ARG A 174 -4.14 1.65 10.16
N LEU A 175 -3.41 1.08 9.19
CA LEU A 175 -3.54 1.42 7.77
C LEU A 175 -4.02 0.19 7.00
N ARG A 176 -4.81 0.42 5.95
CA ARG A 176 -4.91 -0.55 4.86
C ARG A 176 -3.86 -0.17 3.82
N ARG A 177 -2.86 -1.05 3.63
CA ARG A 177 -1.74 -0.86 2.69
C ARG A 177 -2.27 -0.78 1.26
N THR A 178 -2.10 0.38 0.64
CA THR A 178 -2.44 0.69 -0.77
C THR A 178 -3.52 -0.21 -1.41
N PRO A 179 -4.78 -0.20 -0.91
CA PRO A 179 -5.79 -1.21 -1.26
C PRO A 179 -6.17 -1.25 -2.73
N LEU A 180 -5.89 -0.18 -3.48
CA LEU A 180 -6.19 -0.08 -4.90
C LEU A 180 -4.97 -0.36 -5.80
N ALA A 181 -3.80 -0.58 -5.20
CA ALA A 181 -2.56 -0.72 -5.93
C ALA A 181 -2.34 -2.15 -6.48
N LYS A 182 -1.52 -2.20 -7.52
CA LYS A 182 -0.86 -3.41 -8.00
C LYS A 182 0.64 -3.24 -7.85
N SER A 183 1.25 -4.11 -7.06
CA SER A 183 2.69 -4.26 -6.90
C SER A 183 3.15 -5.46 -7.71
N PHE A 184 4.23 -5.33 -8.48
CA PHE A 184 4.79 -6.41 -9.31
C PHE A 184 6.25 -6.13 -9.68
N ALA A 185 6.92 -7.11 -10.29
CA ALA A 185 8.27 -6.94 -10.82
C ALA A 185 8.41 -7.58 -12.20
N VAL A 186 9.24 -6.99 -13.05
CA VAL A 186 9.64 -7.56 -14.33
C VAL A 186 11.13 -7.87 -14.35
N ARG A 187 11.52 -8.86 -15.16
CA ARG A 187 12.90 -9.19 -15.47
C ARG A 187 13.13 -9.03 -16.97
N ARG A 188 14.10 -8.19 -17.34
CA ARG A 188 14.62 -8.09 -18.69
C ARG A 188 15.39 -9.37 -19.02
N VAL A 189 15.06 -9.95 -20.17
CA VAL A 189 15.71 -11.15 -20.72
C VAL A 189 16.94 -10.75 -21.55
N GLU A 190 16.90 -9.57 -22.17
CA GLU A 190 17.97 -9.05 -23.02
C GLU A 190 18.43 -7.66 -22.53
N PRO A 191 19.73 -7.33 -22.66
CA PRO A 191 20.23 -5.99 -22.38
C PRO A 191 19.49 -4.91 -23.19
N GLY A 192 19.00 -3.87 -22.51
CA GLY A 192 18.26 -2.77 -23.16
C GLY A 192 16.81 -3.09 -23.53
N GLN A 193 16.31 -4.31 -23.28
CA GLN A 193 14.94 -4.69 -23.60
C GLN A 193 13.91 -3.78 -22.90
N SER A 194 13.03 -3.12 -23.64
CA SER A 194 11.98 -2.27 -23.06
C SER A 194 11.08 -3.05 -22.10
N VAL A 195 10.67 -2.40 -21.00
CA VAL A 195 9.67 -2.95 -20.06
C VAL A 195 8.26 -3.01 -20.66
N GLY A 196 8.01 -2.30 -21.77
CA GLY A 196 6.72 -2.36 -22.47
C GLY A 196 5.62 -1.48 -21.85
N VAL A 197 5.99 -0.32 -21.29
CA VAL A 197 5.05 0.69 -20.78
C VAL A 197 5.32 2.02 -21.49
N ARG A 198 4.25 2.68 -21.95
CA ARG A 198 4.30 4.05 -22.47
C ARG A 198 3.47 4.96 -21.60
N LEU A 199 4.02 6.10 -21.23
CA LEU A 199 3.34 7.11 -20.41
C LEU A 199 2.63 8.15 -21.29
N ASN A 200 1.63 8.82 -20.71
CA ASN A 200 1.10 10.06 -21.25
C ASN A 200 2.17 11.14 -21.08
N GLN A 201 2.41 11.91 -22.15
CA GLN A 201 3.46 12.91 -22.18
C GLN A 201 3.34 13.88 -20.99
N GLY A 202 4.42 14.03 -20.22
CA GLY A 202 4.44 14.95 -19.08
C GLY A 202 3.74 14.42 -17.83
N THR A 203 3.47 13.11 -17.72
CA THR A 203 2.79 12.51 -16.56
C THR A 203 3.33 11.12 -16.24
N ASN A 204 3.01 10.61 -15.05
CA ASN A 204 3.28 9.21 -14.68
C ASN A 204 2.11 8.27 -15.05
N GLU A 205 1.14 8.76 -15.81
CA GLU A 205 -0.05 8.01 -16.22
C GLU A 205 0.30 7.08 -17.38
N VAL A 206 -0.06 5.81 -17.26
CA VAL A 206 0.14 4.80 -18.29
C VAL A 206 -0.83 5.08 -19.43
N ARG A 207 -0.27 5.40 -20.59
CA ARG A 207 -1.04 5.53 -21.83
C ARG A 207 -1.33 4.15 -22.44
N LEU A 208 -0.31 3.29 -22.41
CA LEU A 208 -0.35 1.99 -23.07
C LEU A 208 0.57 1.01 -22.35
N VAL A 209 0.01 -0.15 -22.00
CA VAL A 209 0.78 -1.38 -21.77
C VAL A 209 0.96 -2.05 -23.13
N VAL A 210 2.20 -2.18 -23.58
CA VAL A 210 2.53 -2.72 -24.91
C VAL A 210 2.19 -4.21 -24.94
N PRO A 211 1.34 -4.68 -25.89
CA PRO A 211 1.07 -6.10 -26.08
C PRO A 211 2.37 -6.89 -26.23
N ASP A 212 2.47 -8.03 -25.56
CA ASP A 212 3.67 -8.89 -25.50
C ASP A 212 4.95 -8.23 -24.92
N GLY A 213 4.85 -7.01 -24.41
CA GLY A 213 5.89 -6.38 -23.60
C GLY A 213 6.03 -7.06 -22.24
N LEU A 214 7.15 -6.82 -21.53
CA LEU A 214 7.43 -7.49 -20.24
C LEU A 214 6.31 -7.26 -19.22
N VAL A 215 5.84 -6.03 -19.07
CA VAL A 215 4.74 -5.69 -18.15
C VAL A 215 3.43 -6.40 -18.52
N SER A 216 3.13 -6.54 -19.82
CA SER A 216 1.98 -7.33 -20.27
C SER A 216 2.16 -8.82 -19.97
N LYS A 217 3.37 -9.36 -20.17
CA LYS A 217 3.70 -10.78 -19.97
C LYS A 217 3.67 -11.22 -18.51
N VAL A 218 4.01 -10.33 -17.57
CA VAL A 218 3.80 -10.60 -16.13
C VAL A 218 2.34 -10.43 -15.70
N GLY A 219 1.46 -9.96 -16.59
CA GLY A 219 0.02 -9.97 -16.37
C GLY A 219 -0.60 -8.66 -15.88
N LEU A 220 0.07 -7.50 -16.04
CA LEU A 220 -0.61 -6.23 -15.78
C LEU A 220 -1.68 -5.98 -16.86
N SER A 221 -2.93 -5.86 -16.44
CA SER A 221 -4.04 -5.48 -17.32
C SER A 221 -3.91 -4.03 -17.78
N SER A 222 -4.41 -3.71 -18.98
CA SER A 222 -4.40 -2.34 -19.50
C SER A 222 -5.23 -1.35 -18.68
N ALA A 223 -6.19 -1.84 -17.89
CA ALA A 223 -7.07 -1.03 -17.06
C ALA A 223 -7.19 -1.60 -15.64
N PRO A 224 -7.39 -0.76 -14.62
CA PRO A 224 -7.59 -1.18 -13.24
C PRO A 224 -8.97 -1.81 -13.02
N GLU A 225 -9.01 -2.85 -12.18
CA GLU A 225 -10.23 -3.53 -11.76
C GLU A 225 -10.98 -2.75 -10.66
N LEU A 226 -10.23 -2.20 -9.71
CA LEU A 226 -10.74 -1.37 -8.62
C LEU A 226 -10.31 0.07 -8.85
N SER A 227 -11.17 1.02 -8.46
CA SER A 227 -10.89 2.45 -8.59
C SER A 227 -11.41 3.26 -7.41
N LEU A 228 -11.15 4.57 -7.40
CA LEU A 228 -11.69 5.43 -6.34
C LEU A 228 -13.23 5.42 -6.33
N ALA A 229 -13.84 5.29 -7.51
CA ALA A 229 -15.29 5.13 -7.61
C ALA A 229 -15.80 3.88 -6.88
N THR A 230 -15.03 2.77 -6.89
CA THR A 230 -15.36 1.56 -6.13
C THR A 230 -15.35 1.79 -4.61
N CYS A 231 -14.56 2.75 -4.13
CA CYS A 231 -14.52 3.13 -2.71
C CYS A 231 -15.62 4.12 -2.30
N SER A 232 -16.28 4.77 -3.26
CA SER A 232 -17.27 5.82 -3.02
C SER A 232 -18.65 5.23 -2.79
N LEU A 233 -19.39 5.74 -1.80
CA LEU A 233 -20.75 5.29 -1.47
C LEU A 233 -21.79 5.73 -2.51
N GLU A 234 -21.48 6.75 -3.29
CA GLU A 234 -22.31 7.21 -4.39
C GLU A 234 -22.04 6.39 -5.65
N LYS A 235 -23.03 5.60 -6.08
CA LYS A 235 -23.08 5.02 -7.44
C LYS A 235 -23.32 6.14 -8.47
N LYS A 236 -22.42 7.12 -8.55
CA LYS A 236 -22.37 7.97 -9.72
C LYS A 236 -21.76 7.12 -10.82
N GLN A 237 -22.57 6.81 -11.82
CA GLN A 237 -22.14 6.19 -13.06
C GLN A 237 -21.19 7.19 -13.74
N MET A 238 -19.94 7.20 -13.31
CA MET A 238 -18.88 7.89 -14.01
C MET A 238 -18.74 7.16 -15.34
N ASP A 239 -18.73 7.90 -16.45
CA ASP A 239 -18.40 7.31 -17.73
C ASP A 239 -17.14 6.47 -17.55
N LYS A 240 -17.17 5.22 -18.02
CA LYS A 240 -16.00 4.33 -18.10
C LYS A 240 -14.95 4.88 -19.09
N SER A 241 -14.77 6.20 -19.17
CA SER A 241 -13.73 6.86 -19.93
C SER A 241 -12.39 6.41 -19.34
N SER A 242 -11.80 5.42 -20.00
CA SER A 242 -10.45 4.88 -19.85
C SER A 242 -9.83 5.06 -18.47
N GLN A 243 -10.39 4.38 -17.48
CA GLN A 243 -9.66 4.09 -16.24
C GLN A 243 -8.31 3.51 -16.62
N THR A 244 -7.23 4.13 -16.15
CA THR A 244 -5.87 3.70 -16.42
C THR A 244 -5.05 3.67 -15.14
N TRP A 245 -3.82 3.21 -15.26
CA TRP A 245 -2.84 3.14 -14.19
C TRP A 245 -1.99 4.41 -14.15
N THR A 246 -1.60 4.82 -12.96
CA THR A 246 -0.53 5.79 -12.72
C THR A 246 0.57 5.09 -11.93
N ILE A 247 1.81 5.23 -12.38
CA ILE A 247 2.98 4.73 -11.65
C ILE A 247 3.19 5.62 -10.42
N THR A 248 3.20 5.01 -9.24
CA THR A 248 3.47 5.69 -7.97
C THR A 248 4.79 5.29 -7.36
N GLU A 249 5.34 4.12 -7.70
CA GLU A 249 6.68 3.70 -7.26
C GLU A 249 7.41 2.91 -8.35
N LEU A 250 8.72 3.09 -8.43
CA LEU A 250 9.64 2.30 -9.23
C LEU A 250 10.84 1.89 -8.37
N ASN A 251 11.22 0.62 -8.40
CA ASN A 251 12.39 0.10 -7.66
C ASN A 251 12.38 0.42 -6.16
N GLY A 252 11.19 0.43 -5.54
CA GLY A 252 11.01 0.76 -4.12
C GLY A 252 11.12 2.26 -3.79
N HIS A 253 11.14 3.13 -4.81
CA HIS A 253 11.14 4.58 -4.64
C HIS A 253 9.82 5.17 -5.14
N ALA A 254 9.16 5.96 -4.29
CA ALA A 254 8.01 6.75 -4.70
C ALA A 254 8.42 7.76 -5.77
N VAL A 255 7.61 7.86 -6.83
CA VAL A 255 7.81 8.87 -7.88
C VAL A 255 6.96 10.08 -7.58
N ASN A 256 7.45 11.26 -7.96
CA ASN A 256 6.71 12.50 -7.80
C ASN A 256 5.41 12.48 -8.61
N MET A 257 4.26 12.48 -7.93
CA MET A 257 2.94 12.46 -8.56
C MET A 257 2.65 13.65 -9.49
N PHE A 258 3.36 14.77 -9.32
CA PHE A 258 3.20 15.96 -10.16
C PHE A 258 4.02 15.92 -11.45
N PHE A 259 4.83 14.87 -11.65
CA PHE A 259 5.78 14.72 -12.74
C PHE A 259 6.80 15.87 -12.81
N THR A 260 8.07 15.51 -12.74
CA THR A 260 9.17 16.47 -12.89
C THR A 260 10.12 15.95 -13.95
N HIS A 261 10.38 16.76 -14.99
CA HIS A 261 11.47 16.57 -15.97
C HIS A 261 11.62 15.17 -16.60
N GLY A 262 10.55 14.37 -16.71
CA GLY A 262 10.66 13.03 -17.30
C GLY A 262 11.38 12.01 -16.43
N GLU A 263 11.53 12.25 -15.13
CA GLU A 263 12.24 11.35 -14.19
C GLU A 263 11.73 9.91 -14.29
N THR A 264 10.41 9.71 -14.33
CA THR A 264 9.82 8.36 -14.45
C THR A 264 10.16 7.71 -15.80
N GLU A 265 10.18 8.46 -16.91
CA GLU A 265 10.59 7.92 -18.21
C GLU A 265 12.06 7.52 -18.23
N VAL A 266 12.93 8.33 -17.61
CA VAL A 266 14.34 8.01 -17.43
C VAL A 266 14.51 6.72 -16.61
N LEU A 267 13.78 6.59 -15.50
CA LEU A 267 13.82 5.39 -14.66
C LEU A 267 13.34 4.14 -15.40
N LEU A 268 12.27 4.23 -16.20
CA LEU A 268 11.78 3.11 -17.02
C LEU A 268 12.81 2.64 -18.07
N ASN A 269 13.64 3.56 -18.57
CA ASN A 269 14.69 3.29 -19.54
C ASN A 269 16.06 3.00 -18.90
N ALA A 270 16.17 3.09 -17.57
CA ALA A 270 17.42 2.84 -16.87
C ALA A 270 17.91 1.40 -17.06
N TYR A 271 19.23 1.24 -17.03
CA TYR A 271 19.89 -0.06 -17.10
C TYR A 271 19.60 -0.87 -15.83
N GLY A 272 19.21 -2.13 -16.01
CA GLY A 272 18.93 -3.06 -14.92
C GLY A 272 18.25 -4.32 -15.45
N SER A 273 18.59 -5.48 -14.88
CA SER A 273 17.94 -6.75 -15.23
C SER A 273 16.54 -6.85 -14.64
N GLU A 274 16.28 -6.19 -13.51
CA GLU A 274 15.04 -6.30 -12.74
C GLU A 274 14.48 -4.92 -12.42
N MET A 275 13.16 -4.81 -12.41
CA MET A 275 12.47 -3.56 -12.09
C MET A 275 11.16 -3.86 -11.37
N SER A 276 10.93 -3.21 -10.22
CA SER A 276 9.66 -3.28 -9.49
C SER A 276 8.78 -2.06 -9.76
N PHE A 277 7.48 -2.27 -9.68
CA PHE A 277 6.46 -1.30 -9.96
C PHE A 277 5.41 -1.31 -8.85
N VAL A 278 4.95 -0.12 -8.49
CA VAL A 278 3.65 0.06 -7.84
C VAL A 278 2.82 1.00 -8.71
N VAL A 279 1.67 0.51 -9.16
CA VAL A 279 0.72 1.28 -9.95
C VAL A 279 -0.61 1.40 -9.24
N GLN A 280 -1.29 2.53 -9.42
CA GLN A 280 -2.57 2.82 -8.80
C GLN A 280 -3.55 3.42 -9.82
N PRO A 281 -4.87 3.33 -9.59
CA PRO A 281 -5.87 3.93 -10.47
C PRO A 281 -5.65 5.44 -10.60
N SER A 282 -5.65 5.94 -11.84
CA SER A 282 -5.35 7.35 -12.11
C SER A 282 -6.36 8.33 -11.52
N ASP A 283 -7.61 7.90 -11.31
CA ASP A 283 -8.64 8.70 -10.67
C ASP A 283 -8.35 8.95 -9.18
N LEU A 284 -7.86 7.93 -8.45
CA LEU A 284 -7.33 8.09 -7.10
C LEU A 284 -6.19 9.11 -7.11
N ILE A 285 -5.18 8.90 -7.96
CA ILE A 285 -3.99 9.77 -7.97
C ILE A 285 -4.34 11.21 -8.39
N ALA A 286 -5.29 11.41 -9.29
CA ALA A 286 -5.82 12.73 -9.62
C ALA A 286 -6.45 13.42 -8.40
N CYS A 287 -7.27 12.70 -7.63
CA CYS A 287 -7.89 13.21 -6.42
C CYS A 287 -6.86 13.54 -5.33
N LEU A 288 -5.90 12.62 -5.07
CA LEU A 288 -4.84 12.85 -4.09
C LEU A 288 -3.99 14.09 -4.43
N ARG A 289 -3.62 14.27 -5.71
CA ARG A 289 -2.90 15.47 -6.17
C ARG A 289 -3.69 16.75 -5.95
N GLN A 290 -5.00 16.73 -6.24
CA GLN A 290 -5.87 17.89 -6.05
C GLN A 290 -5.95 18.28 -4.58
N GLU A 291 -6.20 17.31 -3.69
CA GLU A 291 -6.31 17.57 -2.26
C GLU A 291 -4.98 17.98 -1.64
N LEU A 292 -3.87 17.37 -2.08
CA LEU A 292 -2.54 17.74 -1.61
C LEU A 292 -2.20 19.19 -1.95
N LYS A 293 -2.55 19.66 -3.16
CA LYS A 293 -2.35 21.08 -3.56
C LYS A 293 -3.10 22.09 -2.68
N ARG A 294 -4.07 21.67 -1.86
CA ARG A 294 -4.79 22.56 -0.92
C ARG A 294 -3.93 22.93 0.30
N PHE A 295 -2.83 22.22 0.54
CA PHE A 295 -1.88 22.52 1.60
C PHE A 295 -1.01 23.70 1.16
N LYS A 296 -0.84 24.72 2.02
CA LYS A 296 -0.03 25.92 1.71
C LYS A 296 1.40 25.57 1.29
N SER A 297 2.00 24.55 1.91
CA SER A 297 3.38 24.09 1.64
C SER A 297 3.41 22.71 1.01
N TYR A 298 2.45 22.36 0.14
CA TYR A 298 2.28 20.99 -0.36
C TYR A 298 3.54 20.35 -0.97
N LYS A 299 4.43 21.17 -1.57
CA LYS A 299 5.70 20.72 -2.17
C LYS A 299 6.60 19.98 -1.17
N GLN A 300 6.50 20.28 0.13
CA GLN A 300 7.29 19.61 1.15
C GLN A 300 6.86 18.15 1.40
N TYR A 301 5.68 17.75 0.90
CA TYR A 301 5.15 16.39 1.03
C TYR A 301 5.30 15.58 -0.25
N ILE A 302 5.99 16.12 -1.26
CA ILE A 302 6.37 15.36 -2.44
C ILE A 302 7.55 14.47 -2.02
N PRO A 303 7.41 13.14 -2.08
CA PRO A 303 8.46 12.22 -1.68
C PRO A 303 9.62 12.20 -2.68
#